data_AF-A0A838EG66-F1
#
_entry.id   AF-A0A838EG66-F1
#
_cell.length_a   1.000
_cell.length_b   1.000
_cell.length_c   1.000
_cell.angle_alpha   90.00
_cell.angle_beta   90.00
_cell.angle_gamma   90.00
#
_symmetry.space_group_name_H-M   'P 1'
#
loop_
_entity.id
_entity.type
_entity.pdbx_description
1 polymer ?
#
loop_
_entity_poly.entity_id
_entity_poly.type
_entity_poly.pdbx_seq_one_letter_code
_entity_poly.pdbx_strand_id
1 'polypeptide(L)'
;MANNIVGAPLPRHDALGKVTGATRYPADLVKPAMLQLQVVFAHKVHARIRSIDAQAALNHPGVVAVLTAADVPYNAYGLIEDDQPVLCKDKVRFEGDKVALVVAQNKEAAIDGAGLVVVEYEDLPAVTDVQAALAEGAPLVHEHPGTNRLYSIPLRKGNVEQAFAEADVIVEDTFSTSWQEHAFLQPEAGIAYIDEQGRVVVETAGQWLHEDRRQIARVLDLPEERVIVRYAAIGGAFGGREDLSIQHLLALASWKLQQPTALVWSREESMIAHHKRHPISIA
;
A
#
# COMPACT_ATOMS: atom_id res chain seq x y z
N MET A 1 24.95 36.01 24.64
CA MET A 1 25.60 34.91 23.90
C MET A 1 24.51 34.18 23.15
N ALA A 2 24.59 34.08 21.82
CA ALA A 2 23.62 33.30 21.07
C ALA A 2 23.79 31.83 21.48
N ASN A 3 22.73 31.23 22.03
CA ASN A 3 22.68 29.79 22.29
C ASN A 3 22.77 29.10 20.92
N ASN A 4 23.97 28.74 20.50
CA ASN A 4 24.16 27.95 19.28
C ASN A 4 23.68 26.53 19.56
N ILE A 5 22.45 26.25 19.15
CA ILE A 5 21.78 24.96 19.35
C ILE A 5 22.11 23.95 18.25
N VAL A 6 22.75 24.38 17.15
CA VAL A 6 23.11 23.49 16.04
C VAL A 6 24.22 22.53 16.50
N GLY A 7 23.95 21.22 16.42
CA GLY A 7 24.86 20.16 16.87
C GLY A 7 24.75 19.80 18.35
N ALA A 8 23.91 20.49 19.13
CA ALA A 8 23.70 20.16 20.54
C ALA A 8 22.79 18.93 20.71
N PRO A 9 23.04 18.04 21.69
CA PRO A 9 22.23 16.84 21.95
C PRO A 9 20.96 17.19 22.72
N LEU A 10 20.12 18.05 22.16
CA LEU A 10 18.88 18.48 22.79
C LEU A 10 17.80 17.39 22.69
N PRO A 11 16.96 17.19 23.72
CA PRO A 11 15.80 16.33 23.62
C PRO A 11 14.89 16.76 22.48
N ARG A 12 14.36 15.78 21.73
CA ARG A 12 13.39 16.06 20.67
C ARG A 12 12.10 16.62 21.29
N HIS A 13 11.47 17.56 20.59
CA HIS A 13 10.21 18.19 21.04
C HIS A 13 9.07 17.18 21.24
N ASP A 14 9.09 16.05 20.50
CA ASP A 14 8.09 14.98 20.57
C ASP A 14 8.46 13.85 21.54
N ALA A 15 9.61 13.94 22.25
CA ALA A 15 10.09 12.86 23.09
C ALA A 15 9.20 12.61 24.31
N LEU A 16 8.73 13.66 24.99
CA LEU A 16 7.97 13.54 26.23
C LEU A 16 6.68 12.72 26.02
N GLY A 17 5.91 13.03 24.98
CA GLY A 17 4.67 12.31 24.70
C GLY A 17 4.91 10.83 24.36
N LYS A 18 6.04 10.49 23.73
CA LYS A 18 6.39 9.11 23.37
C LYS A 18 6.76 8.28 24.59
N VAL A 19 7.48 8.85 25.56
CA VAL A 19 7.89 8.11 26.77
C VAL A 19 6.80 8.00 27.83
N THR A 20 5.77 8.86 27.77
CA THR A 20 4.61 8.81 28.69
C THR A 20 3.40 8.09 28.12
N GLY A 21 3.41 7.74 26.83
CA GLY A 21 2.26 7.19 26.12
C GLY A 21 1.19 8.23 25.77
N ALA A 22 1.46 9.53 25.93
CA ALA A 22 0.53 10.59 25.57
C ALA A 22 0.49 10.88 24.05
N THR A 23 1.54 10.51 23.32
CA THR A 23 1.58 10.63 21.86
C THR A 23 0.61 9.63 21.23
N ARG A 24 -0.37 10.16 20.49
CA ARG A 24 -1.35 9.36 19.74
C ARG A 24 -0.78 8.95 18.39
N TYR A 25 -0.84 7.66 18.13
CA TYR A 25 -0.57 7.03 16.85
C TYR A 25 -1.90 6.74 16.12
N PRO A 26 -1.90 6.49 14.80
CA PRO A 26 -3.14 6.26 14.05
C PRO A 26 -4.14 5.25 14.64
N ALA A 27 -3.66 4.14 15.22
CA ALA A 27 -4.52 3.14 15.86
C ALA A 27 -5.19 3.65 17.16
N ASP A 28 -4.68 4.73 17.75
CA ASP A 28 -5.23 5.36 18.95
C ASP A 28 -6.30 6.42 18.63
N LEU A 29 -6.47 6.76 17.35
CA LEU A 29 -7.44 7.75 16.90
C LEU A 29 -8.83 7.14 16.91
N VAL A 30 -9.80 7.88 17.45
CA VAL A 30 -11.18 7.43 17.58
C VAL A 30 -12.12 8.54 17.15
N LYS A 31 -13.16 8.16 16.41
CA LYS A 31 -14.33 8.99 16.11
C LYS A 31 -15.60 8.28 16.58
N PRO A 32 -16.63 9.00 17.03
CA PRO A 32 -17.92 8.40 17.33
C PRO A 32 -18.47 7.62 16.13
N ALA A 33 -19.05 6.45 16.39
CA ALA A 33 -19.70 5.59 15.39
C ALA A 33 -18.82 5.20 14.19
N MET A 34 -17.50 5.06 14.39
CA MET A 34 -16.60 4.60 13.33
C MET A 34 -16.88 3.13 12.95
N LEU A 35 -17.10 2.90 11.66
CA LEU A 35 -17.18 1.56 11.09
C LEU A 35 -15.77 0.96 11.02
N GLN A 36 -15.65 -0.35 11.23
CA GLN A 36 -14.41 -1.09 11.11
C GLN A 36 -14.30 -1.72 9.74
N LEU A 37 -13.14 -1.57 9.12
CA LEU A 37 -12.83 -2.13 7.82
C LEU A 37 -12.01 -3.41 7.98
N GLN A 38 -12.25 -4.37 7.10
CA GLN A 38 -11.41 -5.55 6.94
C GLN A 38 -11.18 -5.81 5.45
N VAL A 39 -9.92 -5.97 5.06
CA VAL A 39 -9.54 -6.26 3.68
C VAL A 39 -9.67 -7.76 3.44
N VAL A 40 -10.24 -8.14 2.29
CA VAL A 40 -10.14 -9.49 1.74
C VAL A 40 -8.95 -9.50 0.80
N PHE A 41 -7.87 -10.18 1.19
CA PHE A 41 -6.67 -10.35 0.38
C PHE A 41 -6.81 -11.56 -0.56
N ALA A 42 -6.07 -11.52 -1.67
CA ALA A 42 -6.15 -12.53 -2.71
C ALA A 42 -5.61 -13.90 -2.27
N HIS A 43 -4.51 -13.91 -1.52
CA HIS A 43 -3.76 -15.12 -1.15
C HIS A 43 -3.44 -16.04 -2.36
N LYS A 44 -3.29 -15.41 -3.53
CA LYS A 44 -3.00 -16.05 -4.81
C LYS A 44 -1.87 -15.30 -5.49
N VAL A 45 -0.87 -16.03 -6.00
CA VAL A 45 0.33 -15.43 -6.61
C VAL A 45 0.00 -14.82 -7.98
N HIS A 46 -0.80 -15.50 -8.80
CA HIS A 46 -1.24 -14.98 -10.10
C HIS A 46 -2.52 -15.72 -10.51
N ALA A 47 -3.64 -15.03 -10.65
CA ALA A 47 -4.91 -15.66 -10.99
C ALA A 47 -5.91 -14.68 -11.61
N ARG A 48 -6.82 -15.18 -12.45
CA ARG A 48 -8.02 -14.43 -12.84
C ARG A 48 -9.09 -14.59 -11.78
N ILE A 49 -9.78 -13.49 -11.48
CA ILE A 49 -10.99 -13.51 -10.65
C ILE A 49 -12.15 -13.92 -11.56
N ARG A 50 -12.80 -15.05 -11.27
CA ARG A 50 -13.98 -15.53 -12.00
C ARG A 50 -15.25 -14.93 -11.43
N SER A 51 -15.37 -14.89 -10.11
CA SER A 51 -16.51 -14.33 -9.40
C SER A 51 -16.12 -13.91 -7.97
N ILE A 52 -16.88 -12.98 -7.40
CA ILE A 52 -16.84 -12.60 -5.98
C ILE A 52 -18.27 -12.71 -5.46
N ASP A 53 -18.52 -13.62 -4.53
CA ASP A 53 -19.79 -13.76 -3.81
C ASP A 53 -19.64 -13.22 -2.39
N ALA A 54 -20.35 -12.14 -2.10
CA ALA A 54 -20.39 -11.48 -0.79
C ALA A 54 -21.72 -11.67 -0.06
N GLN A 55 -22.63 -12.51 -0.57
CA GLN A 55 -24.00 -12.59 -0.04
C GLN A 55 -24.04 -13.08 1.42
N ALA A 56 -23.19 -14.04 1.78
CA ALA A 56 -23.08 -14.52 3.15
C ALA A 56 -22.54 -13.43 4.09
N ALA A 57 -21.52 -12.68 3.65
CA ALA A 57 -20.97 -11.55 4.38
C ALA A 57 -22.00 -10.44 4.60
N LEU A 58 -22.76 -10.06 3.55
CA LEU A 58 -23.81 -9.04 3.62
C LEU A 58 -24.97 -9.43 4.55
N ASN A 59 -25.22 -10.72 4.73
CA ASN A 59 -26.23 -11.24 5.65
C ASN A 59 -25.71 -11.38 7.10
N HIS A 60 -24.41 -11.19 7.34
CA HIS A 60 -23.83 -11.32 8.67
C HIS A 60 -24.24 -10.14 9.57
N PRO A 61 -24.71 -10.39 10.81
CA PRO A 61 -25.03 -9.31 11.74
C PRO A 61 -23.85 -8.35 11.95
N GLY A 62 -24.12 -7.06 11.80
CA GLY A 62 -23.13 -6.00 11.98
C GLY A 62 -22.31 -5.65 10.73
N VAL A 63 -22.35 -6.45 9.66
CA VAL A 63 -21.80 -6.03 8.36
C VAL A 63 -22.73 -4.98 7.75
N VAL A 64 -22.13 -3.88 7.29
CA VAL A 64 -22.84 -2.72 6.71
C VAL A 64 -22.72 -2.73 5.19
N ALA A 65 -21.55 -3.08 4.66
CA ALA A 65 -21.30 -3.13 3.23
C ALA A 65 -20.13 -4.07 2.91
N VAL A 66 -20.08 -4.54 1.67
CA VAL A 66 -18.90 -5.16 1.06
C VAL A 66 -18.62 -4.40 -0.22
N LEU A 67 -17.48 -3.71 -0.28
CA LEU A 67 -17.06 -2.93 -1.44
C LEU A 67 -16.14 -3.76 -2.34
N THR A 68 -16.31 -3.63 -3.65
CA THR A 68 -15.51 -4.31 -4.66
C THR A 68 -14.92 -3.29 -5.64
N ALA A 69 -14.19 -3.75 -6.66
CA ALA A 69 -13.70 -2.89 -7.74
C ALA A 69 -14.81 -2.04 -8.40
N ALA A 70 -16.07 -2.50 -8.38
CA ALA A 70 -17.21 -1.77 -8.93
C ALA A 70 -17.58 -0.49 -8.14
N ASP A 71 -17.13 -0.39 -6.89
CA ASP A 71 -17.39 0.76 -6.03
C ASP A 71 -16.35 1.87 -6.17
N VAL A 72 -15.24 1.61 -6.88
CA VAL A 72 -14.10 2.52 -7.03
C VAL A 72 -14.27 3.37 -8.29
N PRO A 73 -14.45 4.70 -8.19
CA PRO A 73 -14.61 5.57 -9.36
C PRO A 73 -13.46 5.49 -10.36
N TYR A 74 -12.22 5.56 -9.85
CA TYR A 74 -11.00 5.33 -10.63
C TYR A 74 -10.17 4.24 -9.95
N ASN A 75 -10.25 3.02 -10.49
CA ASN A 75 -9.66 1.83 -9.87
C ASN A 75 -8.18 1.61 -10.22
N ALA A 76 -7.35 2.64 -10.03
CA ALA A 76 -5.91 2.54 -10.19
C ALA A 76 -5.18 3.59 -9.32
N TYR A 77 -3.98 3.24 -8.85
CA TYR A 77 -3.04 4.11 -8.15
C TYR A 77 -1.61 3.59 -8.32
N GLY A 78 -0.64 4.37 -7.84
CA GLY A 78 0.77 4.02 -7.81
C GLY A 78 1.64 5.28 -7.83
N LEU A 79 2.79 5.21 -7.18
CA LEU A 79 3.65 6.39 -6.96
C LEU A 79 4.26 6.93 -8.25
N ILE A 80 4.55 6.05 -9.21
CA ILE A 80 5.20 6.37 -10.49
C ILE A 80 4.23 6.16 -11.65
N GLU A 81 3.61 4.98 -11.71
CA GLU A 81 2.60 4.60 -12.71
C GLU A 81 1.33 4.15 -11.99
N ASP A 82 0.16 4.44 -12.57
CA ASP A 82 -1.13 4.00 -12.03
C ASP A 82 -1.40 2.53 -12.41
N ASP A 83 -0.55 1.60 -11.96
CA ASP A 83 -0.57 0.19 -12.36
C ASP A 83 -1.16 -0.75 -11.30
N GLN A 84 -1.44 -0.25 -10.09
CA GLN A 84 -2.01 -1.00 -8.98
C GLN A 84 -3.52 -0.75 -8.86
N PRO A 85 -4.37 -1.79 -8.84
CA PRO A 85 -5.80 -1.61 -8.59
C PRO A 85 -6.06 -1.35 -7.09
N VAL A 86 -7.02 -0.47 -6.79
CA VAL A 86 -7.52 -0.28 -5.40
C VAL A 86 -8.11 -1.57 -4.87
N LEU A 87 -9.01 -2.17 -5.66
CA LEU A 87 -9.54 -3.51 -5.48
C LEU A 87 -9.48 -4.24 -6.82
N CYS A 88 -8.94 -5.44 -6.86
CA CYS A 88 -8.77 -6.22 -8.08
C CYS A 88 -10.12 -6.59 -8.67
N LYS A 89 -10.29 -6.29 -9.96
CA LYS A 89 -11.49 -6.61 -10.73
C LYS A 89 -11.38 -7.96 -11.43
N ASP A 90 -10.35 -8.09 -12.26
CA ASP A 90 -10.26 -9.20 -13.23
C ASP A 90 -9.08 -10.15 -12.95
N LYS A 91 -8.01 -9.64 -12.32
CA LYS A 91 -6.75 -10.37 -12.12
C LYS A 91 -6.04 -9.94 -10.85
N VAL A 92 -5.50 -10.91 -10.13
CA VAL A 92 -4.56 -10.73 -9.02
C VAL A 92 -3.16 -11.14 -9.50
N ARG A 93 -2.15 -10.37 -9.09
CA ARG A 93 -0.76 -10.39 -9.53
C ARG A 93 0.22 -10.77 -8.42
N PHE A 94 -0.23 -10.75 -7.16
CA PHE A 94 0.51 -11.24 -6.01
C PHE A 94 -0.43 -11.51 -4.83
N GLU A 95 0.05 -12.21 -3.81
CA GLU A 95 -0.79 -12.67 -2.69
C GLU A 95 -1.46 -11.55 -1.87
N GLY A 96 -0.80 -10.39 -1.80
CA GLY A 96 -1.29 -9.21 -1.08
C GLY A 96 -2.22 -8.31 -1.90
N ASP A 97 -2.61 -8.72 -3.11
CA ASP A 97 -3.65 -8.02 -3.85
C ASP A 97 -4.96 -8.01 -3.07
N LYS A 98 -5.67 -6.89 -3.15
CA LYS A 98 -6.90 -6.64 -2.40
C LYS A 98 -8.08 -6.92 -3.33
N VAL A 99 -9.04 -7.75 -2.94
CA VAL A 99 -10.16 -8.14 -3.83
C VAL A 99 -11.51 -7.56 -3.38
N ALA A 100 -11.71 -7.42 -2.07
CA ALA A 100 -12.89 -6.78 -1.51
C ALA A 100 -12.55 -6.08 -0.19
N LEU A 101 -13.42 -5.19 0.25
CA LEU A 101 -13.33 -4.47 1.51
C LEU A 101 -14.64 -4.62 2.28
N VAL A 102 -14.61 -5.34 3.39
CA VAL A 102 -15.77 -5.49 4.28
C VAL A 102 -15.81 -4.31 5.24
N VAL A 103 -17.00 -3.75 5.42
CA VAL A 103 -17.27 -2.64 6.33
C VAL A 103 -18.31 -3.09 7.35
N ALA A 104 -18.00 -2.99 8.64
CA ALA A 104 -18.88 -3.45 9.71
C ALA A 104 -18.94 -2.48 10.89
N GLN A 105 -19.89 -2.69 11.80
CA GLN A 105 -20.10 -1.86 12.98
C GLN A 105 -19.02 -2.02 14.05
N ASN A 106 -18.32 -3.16 14.05
CA ASN A 106 -17.23 -3.49 14.98
C ASN A 106 -16.21 -4.41 14.29
N LYS A 107 -15.08 -4.65 14.96
CA LYS A 107 -13.93 -5.32 14.37
C LYS A 107 -14.21 -6.81 14.14
N GLU A 108 -14.89 -7.44 15.09
CA GLU A 108 -15.27 -8.84 15.06
C GLU A 108 -16.15 -9.13 13.84
N ALA A 109 -17.22 -8.34 13.63
CA ALA A 109 -18.09 -8.48 12.48
C ALA A 109 -17.39 -8.18 11.14
N ALA A 110 -16.38 -7.29 11.13
CA ALA A 110 -15.59 -7.04 9.93
C ALA A 110 -14.74 -8.26 9.55
N ILE A 111 -14.09 -8.89 10.54
CA ILE A 111 -13.29 -10.11 10.38
C ILE A 111 -14.18 -11.29 9.95
N ASP A 112 -15.28 -11.52 10.67
CA ASP A 112 -16.21 -12.60 10.37
C ASP A 112 -16.82 -12.42 8.97
N GLY A 113 -17.24 -11.19 8.65
CA GLY A 113 -17.76 -10.84 7.32
C GLY A 113 -16.73 -11.07 6.21
N ALA A 114 -15.47 -10.71 6.42
CA ALA A 114 -14.40 -10.94 5.44
C ALA A 114 -14.15 -12.44 5.20
N GLY A 115 -14.23 -13.27 6.25
CA GLY A 115 -14.14 -14.73 6.14
C GLY A 115 -15.32 -15.38 5.40
N LEU A 116 -16.41 -14.66 5.19
CA LEU A 116 -17.61 -15.11 4.46
C LEU A 116 -17.64 -14.66 3.00
N VAL A 117 -16.69 -13.85 2.55
CA VAL A 117 -16.56 -13.48 1.13
C VAL A 117 -15.89 -14.64 0.39
N VAL A 118 -16.57 -15.18 -0.61
CA VAL A 118 -16.07 -16.27 -1.45
C VAL A 118 -15.57 -15.70 -2.78
N VAL A 119 -14.32 -15.99 -3.12
CA VAL A 119 -13.72 -15.55 -4.39
C VAL A 119 -13.30 -16.78 -5.18
N GLU A 120 -13.82 -16.90 -6.39
CA GLU A 120 -13.45 -17.97 -7.31
C GLU A 120 -12.30 -17.51 -8.21
N TYR A 121 -11.23 -18.29 -8.23
CA TYR A 121 -10.02 -18.00 -9.01
C TYR A 121 -9.80 -19.05 -10.10
N GLU A 122 -9.29 -18.59 -11.24
CA GLU A 122 -8.55 -19.44 -12.17
C GLU A 122 -7.06 -19.10 -12.03
N ASP A 123 -6.27 -20.04 -11.51
CA ASP A 123 -4.83 -19.84 -11.35
C ASP A 123 -4.15 -19.68 -12.71
N LEU A 124 -3.26 -18.69 -12.79
CA LEU A 124 -2.44 -18.40 -13.96
C LEU A 124 -0.98 -18.81 -13.68
N PRO A 125 -0.19 -19.13 -14.71
CA PRO A 125 1.24 -19.36 -14.53
C PRO A 125 1.93 -18.14 -13.91
N ALA A 126 2.61 -18.32 -12.78
CA ALA A 126 3.33 -17.26 -12.09
C ALA A 126 4.77 -17.13 -12.64
N VAL A 127 5.30 -15.92 -12.63
CA VAL A 127 6.73 -15.63 -12.87
C VAL A 127 7.33 -15.12 -11.56
N THR A 128 8.21 -15.92 -10.95
CA THR A 128 8.82 -15.62 -9.64
C THR A 128 10.32 -15.38 -9.72
N ASP A 129 10.87 -15.35 -10.93
CA ASP A 129 12.27 -15.11 -11.23
C ASP A 129 12.40 -14.08 -12.35
N VAL A 130 13.40 -13.21 -12.25
CA VAL A 130 13.61 -12.10 -13.19
C VAL A 130 14.00 -12.60 -14.57
N GLN A 131 14.87 -13.62 -14.67
CA GLN A 131 15.29 -14.15 -15.97
C GLN A 131 14.14 -14.89 -16.65
N ALA A 132 13.37 -15.67 -15.88
CA ALA A 132 12.15 -16.31 -16.38
C ALA A 132 11.12 -15.28 -16.85
N ALA A 133 10.96 -14.15 -16.14
CA ALA A 133 10.03 -13.09 -16.53
C ALA A 133 10.45 -12.37 -17.82
N LEU A 134 11.76 -12.31 -18.13
CA LEU A 134 12.31 -11.68 -19.34
C LEU A 134 12.39 -12.62 -20.55
N ALA A 135 12.18 -13.92 -20.36
CA ALA A 135 12.22 -14.91 -21.43
C ALA A 135 11.11 -14.67 -22.47
N GLU A 136 11.38 -15.04 -23.73
CA GLU A 136 10.39 -14.96 -24.79
C GLU A 136 9.18 -15.87 -24.47
N GLY A 137 7.96 -15.32 -24.59
CA GLY A 137 6.73 -16.04 -24.29
C GLY A 137 6.42 -16.20 -22.80
N ALA A 138 7.19 -15.57 -21.90
CA ALA A 138 6.89 -15.56 -20.48
C ALA A 138 5.48 -15.01 -20.19
N PRO A 139 4.75 -15.56 -19.21
CA PRO A 139 3.49 -14.99 -18.75
C PRO A 139 3.65 -13.51 -18.38
N LEU A 140 2.79 -12.65 -18.93
CA LEU A 140 2.81 -11.22 -18.63
C LEU A 140 2.06 -10.92 -17.34
N VAL A 141 2.73 -10.27 -16.39
CA VAL A 141 2.10 -9.77 -15.15
C VAL A 141 1.17 -8.58 -15.48
N HIS A 142 1.61 -7.71 -16.39
CA HIS A 142 0.80 -6.64 -16.99
C HIS A 142 0.76 -6.82 -18.51
N GLU A 143 -0.44 -6.84 -19.07
CA GLU A 143 -0.70 -7.07 -20.50
C GLU A 143 -0.11 -5.96 -21.37
N HIS A 144 -0.23 -4.72 -20.90
CA HIS A 144 0.43 -3.56 -21.50
C HIS A 144 1.66 -3.22 -20.64
N PRO A 145 2.84 -2.96 -21.24
CA PRO A 145 3.10 -2.75 -22.68
C PRO A 145 3.48 -4.03 -23.46
N GLY A 146 3.18 -5.23 -22.97
CA GLY A 146 3.52 -6.49 -23.65
C GLY A 146 4.88 -7.08 -23.27
N THR A 147 5.45 -6.65 -22.15
CA THR A 147 6.72 -7.16 -21.60
C THR A 147 6.72 -7.04 -20.07
N ASN A 148 7.43 -7.93 -19.39
CA ASN A 148 7.69 -7.81 -17.95
C ASN A 148 8.89 -6.90 -17.62
N ARG A 149 9.57 -6.34 -18.63
CA ARG A 149 10.64 -5.36 -18.42
C ARG A 149 10.03 -3.98 -18.20
N LEU A 150 10.05 -3.51 -16.95
CA LEU A 150 9.53 -2.19 -16.57
C LEU A 150 10.32 -1.03 -17.21
N TYR A 151 11.65 -1.00 -17.05
CA TYR A 151 12.48 0.05 -17.64
C TYR A 151 13.92 -0.42 -17.91
N SER A 152 14.66 0.38 -18.69
CA SER A 152 16.10 0.18 -18.98
C SER A 152 16.82 1.52 -18.93
N ILE A 153 17.88 1.61 -18.12
CA ILE A 153 18.65 2.84 -17.91
C ILE A 153 20.12 2.59 -18.29
N PRO A 154 20.51 2.84 -19.55
CA PRO A 154 21.90 2.69 -19.97
C PRO A 154 22.75 3.86 -19.43
N LEU A 155 23.78 3.56 -18.64
CA LEU A 155 24.79 4.54 -18.23
C LEU A 155 26.01 4.46 -19.17
N ARG A 156 26.32 5.56 -19.86
CA ARG A 156 27.44 5.63 -20.82
C ARG A 156 28.34 6.80 -20.50
N LYS A 157 29.60 6.53 -20.14
CA LYS A 157 30.59 7.57 -19.79
C LYS A 157 31.99 7.12 -20.20
N GLY A 158 32.68 7.93 -21.01
CA GLY A 158 34.04 7.65 -21.46
C GLY A 158 34.14 6.48 -22.45
N ASN A 159 35.37 5.97 -22.62
CA ASN A 159 35.65 4.79 -23.44
C ASN A 159 36.07 3.62 -22.54
N VAL A 160 35.11 2.73 -22.27
CA VAL A 160 35.30 1.58 -21.38
C VAL A 160 36.31 0.59 -21.99
N GLU A 161 36.26 0.33 -23.29
CA GLU A 161 37.17 -0.60 -23.97
C GLU A 161 38.64 -0.18 -23.82
N GLN A 162 38.91 1.12 -24.04
CA GLN A 162 40.25 1.68 -23.81
C GLN A 162 40.66 1.58 -22.34
N ALA A 163 39.76 1.92 -21.42
CA ALA A 163 40.05 1.86 -19.98
C ALA A 163 40.39 0.44 -19.51
N PHE A 164 39.70 -0.59 -20.04
CA PHE A 164 40.03 -1.99 -19.77
C PHE A 164 41.39 -2.39 -20.38
N ALA A 165 41.73 -1.93 -21.57
CA ALA A 165 42.99 -2.26 -22.23
C ALA A 165 44.22 -1.62 -21.54
N GLU A 166 44.04 -0.45 -20.93
CA GLU A 166 45.09 0.31 -20.25
C GLU A 166 45.21 -0.03 -18.74
N ALA A 167 44.31 -0.85 -18.20
CA ALA A 167 44.28 -1.16 -16.76
C ALA A 167 45.39 -2.12 -16.33
N ASP A 168 46.10 -1.79 -15.24
CA ASP A 168 47.08 -2.69 -14.63
C ASP A 168 46.43 -3.91 -13.97
N VAL A 169 45.20 -3.75 -13.45
CA VAL A 169 44.42 -4.78 -12.75
C VAL A 169 42.94 -4.64 -13.10
N ILE A 170 42.30 -5.77 -13.39
CA ILE A 170 40.85 -5.88 -13.59
C ILE A 170 40.32 -6.86 -12.55
N VAL A 171 39.25 -6.49 -11.87
CA VAL A 171 38.52 -7.35 -10.94
C VAL A 171 37.07 -7.44 -11.42
N GLU A 172 36.59 -8.67 -11.52
CA GLU A 172 35.23 -9.01 -11.93
C GLU A 172 34.66 -9.98 -10.91
N ASP A 173 33.41 -9.74 -10.49
CA ASP A 173 32.70 -10.61 -9.57
C ASP A 173 31.19 -10.38 -9.73
N THR A 174 30.38 -11.33 -9.27
CA THR A 174 28.92 -11.27 -9.31
C THR A 174 28.36 -11.14 -7.90
N PHE A 175 27.49 -10.15 -7.70
CA PHE A 175 26.87 -9.87 -6.41
C PHE A 175 25.36 -9.99 -6.47
N SER A 176 24.75 -10.36 -5.34
CA SER A 176 23.30 -10.37 -5.21
C SER A 176 22.84 -9.85 -3.85
N THR A 177 21.69 -9.19 -3.80
CA THR A 177 20.97 -8.85 -2.56
C THR A 177 19.65 -9.61 -2.46
N SER A 178 19.21 -9.93 -1.25
CA SER A 178 17.90 -10.54 -1.01
C SER A 178 16.79 -9.51 -0.94
N TRP A 179 15.54 -10.00 -0.88
CA TRP A 179 14.39 -9.23 -0.42
C TRP A 179 14.61 -8.73 1.01
N GLN A 180 14.06 -7.56 1.32
CA GLN A 180 14.07 -7.02 2.68
C GLN A 180 12.75 -6.28 2.97
N GLU A 181 12.16 -6.62 4.12
CA GLU A 181 11.02 -5.92 4.70
C GLU A 181 11.51 -4.77 5.61
N HIS A 182 10.79 -3.64 5.58
CA HIS A 182 11.02 -2.47 6.42
C HIS A 182 10.80 -2.78 7.90
N ALA A 183 9.78 -3.59 8.20
CA ALA A 183 9.47 -4.13 9.53
C ALA A 183 9.36 -3.06 10.63
N PHE A 184 8.87 -1.86 10.29
CA PHE A 184 8.60 -0.82 11.29
C PHE A 184 7.57 -1.33 12.32
N LEU A 185 7.74 -0.95 13.59
CA LEU A 185 7.03 -1.59 14.70
C LEU A 185 5.52 -1.37 14.69
N GLN A 186 5.06 -0.24 14.17
CA GLN A 186 3.64 0.08 14.03
C GLN A 186 3.10 -0.44 12.68
N PRO A 187 2.19 -1.42 12.64
CA PRO A 187 1.46 -1.75 11.41
C PRO A 187 0.58 -0.60 10.91
N GLU A 188 0.04 -0.74 9.72
CA GLU A 188 -0.84 0.24 9.08
C GLU A 188 -2.09 0.43 9.92
N ALA A 189 -2.38 1.68 10.22
CA ALA A 189 -3.57 2.05 10.95
C ALA A 189 -4.02 3.45 10.54
N GLY A 190 -5.32 3.71 10.61
CA GLY A 190 -5.84 5.03 10.33
C GLY A 190 -7.35 5.08 10.42
N ILE A 191 -7.85 6.31 10.32
CA ILE A 191 -9.26 6.62 10.24
C ILE A 191 -9.53 7.51 9.04
N ALA A 192 -10.75 7.45 8.51
CA ALA A 192 -11.27 8.47 7.60
C ALA A 192 -12.65 8.92 8.01
N TYR A 193 -13.06 10.12 7.58
CA TYR A 193 -14.38 10.68 7.83
C TYR A 193 -14.66 11.85 6.89
N ILE A 194 -15.92 12.29 6.83
CA ILE A 194 -16.32 13.50 6.12
C ILE A 194 -16.37 14.67 7.11
N ASP A 195 -15.68 15.77 6.82
CA ASP A 195 -15.71 16.96 7.68
C ASP A 195 -16.95 17.84 7.44
N GLU A 196 -17.08 18.90 8.24
CA GLU A 196 -18.22 19.83 8.18
C GLU A 196 -18.34 20.59 6.83
N GLN A 197 -17.27 20.59 6.01
CA GLN A 197 -17.26 21.19 4.67
C GLN A 197 -17.51 20.14 3.57
N GLY A 198 -17.82 18.90 3.96
CA GLY A 198 -18.05 17.78 3.06
C GLY A 198 -16.79 17.20 2.45
N ARG A 199 -15.60 17.49 2.99
CA ARG A 199 -14.32 16.98 2.48
C ARG A 199 -14.00 15.63 3.10
N VAL A 200 -13.36 14.76 2.33
CA VAL A 200 -12.84 13.47 2.83
C VAL A 200 -11.55 13.75 3.60
N VAL A 201 -11.54 13.43 4.89
CA VAL A 201 -10.35 13.53 5.74
C VAL A 201 -9.83 12.13 6.04
N VAL A 202 -8.53 11.92 5.85
CA VAL A 202 -7.82 10.69 6.22
C VAL A 202 -6.74 11.05 7.25
N GLU A 203 -6.77 10.39 8.41
CA GLU A 203 -5.75 10.53 9.45
C GLU A 203 -5.02 9.19 9.62
N THR A 204 -3.73 9.17 9.28
CA THR A 204 -2.92 7.94 9.26
C THR A 204 -1.43 8.25 9.53
N ALA A 205 -0.53 7.34 9.21
CA ALA A 205 0.91 7.53 9.19
C ALA A 205 1.43 7.27 7.76
N GLY A 206 2.21 8.20 7.22
CA GLY A 206 2.82 8.09 5.89
C GLY A 206 4.08 8.93 5.77
N GLN A 207 4.69 8.96 4.58
CA GLN A 207 5.91 9.73 4.30
C GLN A 207 5.69 10.90 3.34
N TRP A 208 4.63 10.89 2.54
CA TRP A 208 4.39 11.90 1.50
C TRP A 208 2.92 12.32 1.39
N LEU A 209 2.47 13.17 2.33
CA LEU A 209 1.05 13.53 2.47
C LEU A 209 0.42 14.15 1.22
N HIS A 210 1.21 14.91 0.44
CA HIS A 210 0.72 15.56 -0.77
C HIS A 210 0.40 14.55 -1.87
N GLU A 211 1.21 13.49 -1.94
CA GLU A 211 1.08 12.44 -2.92
C GLU A 211 -0.05 11.48 -2.54
N ASP A 212 -0.17 11.14 -1.24
CA ASP A 212 -1.35 10.46 -0.70
C ASP A 212 -2.64 11.21 -1.09
N ARG A 213 -2.68 12.53 -0.86
CA ARG A 213 -3.85 13.36 -1.19
C ARG A 213 -4.18 13.32 -2.67
N ARG A 214 -3.18 13.47 -3.55
CA ARG A 214 -3.35 13.46 -5.01
C ARG A 214 -3.92 12.13 -5.49
N GLN A 215 -3.35 11.01 -5.04
CA GLN A 215 -3.80 9.68 -5.42
C GLN A 215 -5.20 9.36 -4.87
N ILE A 216 -5.51 9.71 -3.62
CA ILE A 216 -6.85 9.52 -3.03
C ILE A 216 -7.90 10.34 -3.80
N ALA A 217 -7.60 11.60 -4.11
CA ALA A 217 -8.50 12.46 -4.88
C ALA A 217 -8.81 11.83 -6.25
N ARG A 218 -7.77 11.33 -6.94
CA ARG A 218 -7.92 10.61 -8.21
C ARG A 218 -8.77 9.35 -8.08
N VAL A 219 -8.47 8.48 -7.10
CA VAL A 219 -9.23 7.23 -6.83
C VAL A 219 -10.72 7.50 -6.64
N LEU A 220 -11.06 8.56 -5.91
CA LEU A 220 -12.45 8.96 -5.63
C LEU A 220 -13.09 9.81 -6.73
N ASP A 221 -12.36 10.14 -7.79
CA ASP A 221 -12.76 11.09 -8.84
C ASP A 221 -13.23 12.45 -8.26
N LEU A 222 -12.43 12.98 -7.33
CA LEU A 222 -12.67 14.25 -6.66
C LEU A 222 -11.56 15.26 -6.97
N PRO A 223 -11.87 16.57 -6.94
CA PRO A 223 -10.84 17.62 -6.86
C PRO A 223 -9.96 17.44 -5.61
N GLU A 224 -8.65 17.70 -5.72
CA GLU A 224 -7.70 17.52 -4.61
C GLU A 224 -8.08 18.31 -3.34
N GLU A 225 -8.68 19.49 -3.48
CA GLU A 225 -9.13 20.32 -2.36
C GLU A 225 -10.29 19.71 -1.57
N ARG A 226 -10.95 18.68 -2.11
CA ARG A 226 -11.98 17.90 -1.43
C ARG A 226 -11.39 16.76 -0.58
N VAL A 227 -10.06 16.60 -0.57
CA VAL A 227 -9.35 15.58 0.20
C VAL A 227 -8.34 16.24 1.15
N ILE A 228 -8.32 15.78 2.39
CA ILE A 228 -7.37 16.19 3.42
C ILE A 228 -6.67 14.94 3.96
N VAL A 229 -5.33 14.96 3.96
CA VAL A 229 -4.51 13.94 4.61
C VAL A 229 -3.81 14.58 5.80
N ARG A 230 -3.89 13.94 6.97
CA ARG A 230 -3.20 14.34 8.19
C ARG A 230 -2.38 13.18 8.71
N TYR A 231 -1.11 13.44 9.02
CA TYR A 231 -0.30 12.46 9.69
C TYR A 231 -0.37 12.63 11.20
N ALA A 232 -0.80 11.57 11.89
CA ALA A 232 -0.59 11.41 13.32
C ALA A 232 0.88 11.03 13.58
N ALA A 233 1.22 10.67 14.83
CA ALA A 233 2.58 10.20 15.11
C ALA A 233 2.90 8.94 14.30
N ILE A 234 4.12 8.84 13.79
CA ILE A 234 4.55 7.76 12.88
C ILE A 234 5.50 6.82 13.63
N GLY A 235 5.15 5.53 13.69
CA GLY A 235 5.90 4.47 14.37
C GLY A 235 6.93 3.76 13.48
N GLY A 236 7.62 4.53 12.63
CA GLY A 236 8.58 4.03 11.63
C GLY A 236 7.96 3.86 10.23
N ALA A 237 8.83 3.87 9.21
CA ALA A 237 8.41 3.77 7.81
C ALA A 237 9.53 3.20 6.91
N PHE A 238 10.72 3.85 6.90
CA PHE A 238 11.91 3.40 6.18
C PHE A 238 11.76 3.26 4.65
N GLY A 239 10.82 3.97 4.04
CA GLY A 239 10.42 3.84 2.63
C GLY A 239 9.10 3.06 2.46
N GLY A 240 8.73 2.25 3.44
CA GLY A 240 7.55 1.39 3.39
C GLY A 240 6.20 2.11 3.56
N ARG A 241 6.20 3.44 3.72
CA ARG A 241 4.97 4.26 3.75
C ARG A 241 5.02 5.43 2.77
N GLU A 242 5.80 5.31 1.69
CA GLU A 242 5.75 6.23 0.55
C GLU A 242 4.59 5.89 -0.39
N ASP A 243 4.37 4.60 -0.63
CA ASP A 243 3.20 4.10 -1.35
C ASP A 243 1.92 4.15 -0.50
N LEU A 244 0.79 4.22 -1.20
CA LEU A 244 -0.52 4.03 -0.59
C LEU A 244 -0.68 2.58 -0.10
N SER A 245 -1.08 2.41 1.15
CA SER A 245 -1.42 1.11 1.75
C SER A 245 -2.92 1.03 2.09
N ILE A 246 -3.35 1.76 3.12
CA ILE A 246 -4.73 1.76 3.63
C ILE A 246 -5.49 3.06 3.39
N GLN A 247 -4.81 4.14 3.02
CA GLN A 247 -5.38 5.49 2.99
C GLN A 247 -6.55 5.59 2.00
N HIS A 248 -6.40 5.01 0.82
CA HIS A 248 -7.43 5.01 -0.23
C HIS A 248 -8.62 4.11 0.12
N LEU A 249 -8.41 3.01 0.86
CA LEU A 249 -9.48 2.13 1.33
C LEU A 249 -10.35 2.82 2.38
N LEU A 250 -9.70 3.48 3.35
CA LEU A 250 -10.35 4.33 4.35
C LEU A 250 -11.18 5.42 3.67
N ALA A 251 -10.55 6.15 2.73
CA ALA A 251 -11.20 7.23 2.01
C ALA A 251 -12.41 6.75 1.20
N LEU A 252 -12.27 5.64 0.46
CA LEU A 252 -13.35 5.03 -0.32
C LEU A 252 -14.53 4.66 0.55
N ALA A 253 -14.31 3.93 1.64
CA ALA A 253 -15.39 3.49 2.53
C ALA A 253 -16.10 4.67 3.19
N SER A 254 -15.36 5.65 3.73
CA SER A 254 -15.96 6.83 4.34
C SER A 254 -16.69 7.72 3.35
N TRP A 255 -16.16 7.91 2.14
CA TRP A 255 -16.82 8.66 1.09
C TRP A 255 -18.08 7.97 0.58
N LYS A 256 -18.06 6.65 0.40
CA LYS A 256 -19.21 5.89 -0.10
C LYS A 256 -20.35 5.85 0.91
N LEU A 257 -20.03 5.65 2.19
CA LEU A 257 -21.03 5.44 3.25
C LEU A 257 -21.37 6.72 4.02
N GLN A 258 -20.62 7.80 3.82
CA GLN A 258 -20.77 9.06 4.58
C GLN A 258 -20.69 8.84 6.10
N GLN A 259 -19.83 7.90 6.53
CA GLN A 259 -19.58 7.58 7.94
C GLN A 259 -18.08 7.53 8.24
N PRO A 260 -17.65 7.83 9.48
CA PRO A 260 -16.27 7.59 9.89
C PRO A 260 -15.91 6.11 9.77
N THR A 261 -14.69 5.82 9.33
CA THR A 261 -14.18 4.45 9.19
C THR A 261 -12.81 4.33 9.85
N ALA A 262 -12.45 3.12 10.27
CA ALA A 262 -11.16 2.79 10.85
C ALA A 262 -10.66 1.46 10.26
N LEU A 263 -9.34 1.37 10.05
CA LEU A 263 -8.66 0.16 9.57
C LEU A 263 -7.34 0.04 10.33
N VAL A 264 -7.07 -1.16 10.83
CA VAL A 264 -5.80 -1.52 11.45
C VAL A 264 -5.41 -2.89 10.92
N TRP A 265 -4.31 -2.94 10.18
CA TRP A 265 -3.73 -4.21 9.74
C TRP A 265 -3.01 -4.90 10.90
N SER A 266 -3.08 -6.22 10.89
CA SER A 266 -2.18 -7.11 11.60
C SER A 266 -0.76 -7.02 11.02
N ARG A 267 0.20 -7.62 11.73
CA ARG A 267 1.58 -7.70 11.23
C ARG A 267 1.67 -8.51 9.93
N GLU A 268 0.89 -9.59 9.81
CA GLU A 268 0.88 -10.43 8.62
C GLU A 268 0.37 -9.64 7.41
N GLU A 269 -0.78 -8.96 7.56
CA GLU A 269 -1.35 -8.11 6.51
C GLU A 269 -0.38 -7.00 6.07
N SER A 270 0.28 -6.35 7.03
CA SER A 270 1.36 -5.37 6.78
C SER A 270 2.51 -5.98 5.95
N MET A 271 2.93 -7.21 6.26
CA MET A 271 4.01 -7.88 5.54
C MET A 271 3.62 -8.35 4.14
N ILE A 272 2.40 -8.87 3.94
CA ILE A 272 1.99 -9.36 2.61
C ILE A 272 1.63 -8.21 1.64
N ALA A 273 1.13 -7.08 2.17
CA ALA A 273 0.60 -6.00 1.33
C ALA A 273 1.65 -4.97 0.90
N HIS A 274 2.76 -4.82 1.64
CA HIS A 274 3.76 -3.81 1.32
C HIS A 274 4.72 -4.19 0.21
N HIS A 275 5.22 -3.17 -0.50
CA HIS A 275 6.43 -3.27 -1.27
C HIS A 275 7.64 -3.59 -0.39
N LYS A 276 8.71 -4.05 -1.04
CA LYS A 276 9.94 -4.52 -0.41
C LYS A 276 11.15 -3.86 -1.07
N ARG A 277 12.30 -3.93 -0.41
CA ARG A 277 13.56 -3.72 -1.12
C ARG A 277 13.67 -4.78 -2.22
N HIS A 278 13.93 -4.32 -3.43
CA HIS A 278 14.15 -5.19 -4.58
C HIS A 278 15.41 -6.04 -4.37
N PRO A 279 15.36 -7.36 -4.64
CA PRO A 279 16.57 -8.13 -4.84
C PRO A 279 17.25 -7.63 -6.12
N ILE A 280 18.56 -7.50 -6.09
CA ILE A 280 19.34 -7.04 -7.23
C ILE A 280 20.39 -8.09 -7.52
N SER A 281 20.51 -8.47 -8.79
CA SER A 281 21.67 -9.19 -9.30
C SER A 281 22.56 -8.21 -10.05
N ILE A 282 23.83 -8.15 -9.67
CA ILE A 282 24.87 -7.35 -10.30
C ILE A 282 25.83 -8.36 -10.91
N ALA A 283 25.76 -8.49 -12.23
CA ALA A 283 26.54 -9.42 -13.03
C ALA A 283 27.23 -8.67 -14.17
#